data_AF-A0A6P0NAH0-F1
#
_entry.id   AF-A0A6P0NAH0-F1
#
_cell.length_a   1.000
_cell.length_b   1.000
_cell.length_c   1.000
_cell.angle_alpha   90.00
_cell.angle_beta   90.00
_cell.angle_gamma   90.00
#
_symmetry.space_group_name_H-M   'P 1'
#
loop_
_entity.id
_entity.type
_entity.pdbx_description
1 polymer ?
#
loop_
_entity_poly.entity_id
_entity_poly.type
_entity_poly.pdbx_seq_one_letter_code
_entity_poly.pdbx_strand_id
1 'polypeptide(L)'
;NDNFRYCTGNYPFQVPKTDNTINPNNHQGKNFNGVMFSSRWLADDMGLTQSRDVFRRLVETAHKQTGFSNGSPGDWWVIVLADGDGMGKYVSGAKLKEYKHYILTDQLDQTSQQVEGFNELLETKKRMGPATHVGLNRALLDFSNRLVPYITEKRFCGKVVYSGGDDVMAVLPLEDLPEFLRSLRAAWCGAEDPQQEFETKGGYWYPKQPLEGLPDRAHFTMGEGATMSMGIVIAHKSLPLPTVLDNLWTAEKDRAKKLPGTRTGLTQSPLNPPILGDFDIIPPKDGLCFRVIYGSGNSLEALMKGHLLDYWWKFIQHYQDIDLSPLLYRLAEDLPKHACVTECDRLLTQAAEVILNRRDETLSDQVKHALLDWINQWEHWAFYARKAAGESALGTQEKDLAMLLKFSAFWVDKMVQREEWSR
;
A
#
# COMPACT_ATOMS: atom_id res chain seq x y z
N ASN A 1 43.59 -2.47 -0.71
CA ASN A 1 42.14 -2.19 -0.78
C ASN A 1 41.43 -2.75 -2.01
N ASP A 2 42.13 -3.37 -2.97
CA ASP A 2 41.47 -3.96 -4.16
C ASP A 2 40.96 -5.41 -3.98
N ASN A 3 41.43 -6.15 -2.96
CA ASN A 3 41.01 -7.54 -2.75
C ASN A 3 39.54 -7.70 -2.33
N PHE A 4 38.92 -6.69 -1.72
CA PHE A 4 37.53 -6.80 -1.25
C PHE A 4 36.52 -6.91 -2.41
N ARG A 5 36.84 -6.31 -3.58
CA ARG A 5 35.99 -6.34 -4.77
C ARG A 5 36.00 -7.69 -5.50
N TYR A 6 37.03 -8.51 -5.30
CA TYR A 6 37.18 -9.79 -6.00
C TYR A 6 36.56 -10.96 -5.24
N CYS A 7 36.40 -10.85 -3.91
CA CYS A 7 35.83 -11.91 -3.06
C CYS A 7 34.30 -11.91 -3.08
N THR A 8 33.69 -10.73 -3.19
CA THR A 8 32.25 -10.61 -3.36
C THR A 8 31.90 -10.92 -4.82
N GLY A 9 31.35 -12.11 -5.10
CA GLY A 9 30.77 -12.41 -6.42
C GLY A 9 29.81 -11.30 -6.86
N ASN A 10 29.56 -11.16 -8.17
CA ASN A 10 28.74 -10.12 -8.84
C ASN A 10 27.27 -9.95 -8.35
N TYR A 11 26.95 -10.23 -7.11
CA TYR A 11 25.64 -10.01 -6.52
C TYR A 11 25.50 -8.52 -6.16
N PRO A 12 24.45 -7.83 -6.62
CA PRO A 12 24.20 -6.45 -6.20
C PRO A 12 23.71 -6.47 -4.74
N PHE A 13 24.62 -6.20 -3.80
CA PHE A 13 24.32 -6.07 -2.36
C PHE A 13 23.80 -4.69 -1.96
N GLN A 14 23.76 -3.76 -2.91
CA GLN A 14 23.42 -2.36 -2.70
C GLN A 14 21.91 -2.20 -2.53
N VAL A 15 21.54 -1.39 -1.54
CA VAL A 15 20.16 -1.01 -1.25
C VAL A 15 20.11 0.51 -1.42
N PRO A 16 19.70 1.04 -2.58
CA PRO A 16 19.89 2.45 -2.92
C PRO A 16 19.34 3.42 -1.87
N LYS A 17 18.12 3.18 -1.34
CA LYS A 17 17.56 3.97 -0.24
C LYS A 17 18.48 4.02 0.99
N THR A 18 19.04 2.87 1.36
CA THR A 18 19.98 2.77 2.50
C THR A 18 21.32 3.45 2.16
N ASP A 19 21.87 3.17 0.98
CA ASP A 19 23.15 3.72 0.50
C ASP A 19 23.12 5.25 0.44
N ASN A 20 22.03 5.83 -0.07
CA ASN A 20 21.83 7.28 -0.11
C ASN A 20 21.78 7.90 1.29
N THR A 21 21.31 7.15 2.28
CA THR A 21 21.21 7.62 3.68
C THR A 21 22.56 7.54 4.40
N ILE A 22 23.27 6.41 4.29
CA ILE A 22 24.52 6.17 5.04
C ILE A 22 25.77 6.65 4.30
N ASN A 23 25.70 6.81 2.97
CA ASN A 23 26.79 7.24 2.10
C ASN A 23 26.32 8.31 1.09
N PRO A 24 25.80 9.47 1.55
CA PRO A 24 25.21 10.49 0.68
C PRO A 24 26.19 11.08 -0.35
N ASN A 25 27.49 11.02 -0.06
CA ASN A 25 28.55 11.51 -0.95
C ASN A 25 29.11 10.42 -1.90
N ASN A 26 28.49 9.22 -1.91
CA ASN A 26 28.87 8.08 -2.73
C ASN A 26 30.37 7.75 -2.66
N HIS A 27 30.94 7.77 -1.44
CA HIS A 27 32.33 7.40 -1.22
C HIS A 27 32.50 5.90 -1.49
N GLN A 28 33.54 5.54 -2.24
CA GLN A 28 33.83 4.15 -2.57
C GLN A 28 33.98 3.28 -1.30
N GLY A 29 33.26 2.16 -1.27
CA GLY A 29 33.34 1.18 -0.18
C GLY A 29 32.56 1.54 1.09
N LYS A 30 31.79 2.63 1.08
CA LYS A 30 30.92 3.01 2.21
C LYS A 30 29.44 2.67 2.03
N ASN A 31 29.08 2.04 0.92
CA ASN A 31 27.72 1.53 0.72
C ASN A 31 27.43 0.39 1.69
N PHE A 32 26.15 0.20 1.97
CA PHE A 32 25.67 -0.88 2.81
C PHE A 32 26.07 -2.23 2.20
N ASN A 33 26.65 -3.09 3.02
CA ASN A 33 26.99 -4.44 2.64
C ASN A 33 26.22 -5.43 3.52
N GLY A 34 25.06 -5.87 3.05
CA GLY A 34 24.21 -6.85 3.75
C GLY A 34 24.86 -8.23 3.94
N VAL A 35 25.97 -8.53 3.26
CA VAL A 35 26.67 -9.82 3.37
C VAL A 35 27.22 -10.06 4.77
N MET A 36 27.63 -8.98 5.45
CA MET A 36 28.32 -9.04 6.74
C MET A 36 27.44 -9.48 7.92
N PHE A 37 26.11 -9.59 7.73
CA PHE A 37 25.19 -10.05 8.77
C PHE A 37 24.88 -11.54 8.71
N SER A 38 25.25 -12.22 7.62
CA SER A 38 25.07 -13.66 7.47
C SER A 38 26.36 -14.37 7.85
N SER A 39 26.36 -15.09 8.98
CA SER A 39 27.51 -15.93 9.39
C SER A 39 27.93 -16.92 8.31
N ARG A 40 26.98 -17.39 7.49
CA ARG A 40 27.25 -18.25 6.34
C ARG A 40 27.98 -17.48 5.24
N TRP A 41 27.45 -16.34 4.81
CA TRP A 41 28.04 -15.60 3.70
C TRP A 41 29.38 -14.97 4.09
N LEU A 42 29.52 -14.52 5.34
CA LEU A 42 30.78 -14.08 5.90
C LEU A 42 31.83 -15.21 5.89
N ALA A 43 31.46 -16.42 6.30
CA ALA A 43 32.37 -17.56 6.26
C ALA A 43 32.74 -17.95 4.82
N ASP A 44 31.79 -17.89 3.89
CA ASP A 44 32.04 -18.17 2.47
C ASP A 44 32.97 -17.09 1.86
N ASP A 45 32.76 -15.80 2.17
CA ASP A 45 33.58 -14.66 1.69
C ASP A 45 35.00 -14.69 2.26
N MET A 46 35.17 -15.11 3.53
CA MET A 46 36.47 -15.27 4.16
C MET A 46 37.17 -16.59 3.77
N GLY A 47 36.52 -17.48 3.02
CA GLY A 47 37.06 -18.80 2.64
C GLY A 47 37.16 -19.81 3.79
N LEU A 48 36.36 -19.64 4.85
CA LEU A 48 36.46 -20.36 6.13
C LEU A 48 35.32 -21.38 6.32
N THR A 49 35.22 -22.34 5.41
CA THR A 49 34.12 -23.33 5.35
C THR A 49 34.05 -24.30 6.54
N GLN A 50 35.16 -24.55 7.25
CA GLN A 50 35.21 -25.48 8.40
C GLN A 50 34.81 -24.87 9.75
N SER A 51 34.55 -23.55 9.83
CA SER A 51 34.36 -22.83 11.10
C SER A 51 33.00 -22.17 11.27
N ARG A 52 31.96 -22.63 10.55
CA ARG A 52 30.63 -21.99 10.52
C ARG A 52 30.00 -21.78 11.89
N ASP A 53 30.11 -22.75 12.80
CA ASP A 53 29.56 -22.64 14.16
C ASP A 53 30.29 -21.60 15.03
N VAL A 54 31.57 -21.35 14.75
CA VAL A 54 32.34 -20.29 15.42
C VAL A 54 31.89 -18.93 14.90
N PHE A 55 31.78 -18.76 13.58
CA PHE A 55 31.27 -17.53 12.96
C PHE A 55 29.84 -17.21 13.40
N ARG A 56 28.96 -18.21 13.46
CA ARG A 56 27.59 -18.03 13.95
C ARG A 56 27.59 -17.47 15.37
N ARG A 57 28.40 -18.05 16.28
CA ARG A 57 28.52 -17.57 17.66
C ARG A 57 29.11 -16.17 17.75
N LEU A 58 30.10 -15.84 16.92
CA LEU A 58 30.70 -14.51 16.89
C LEU A 58 29.72 -13.45 16.40
N VAL A 59 28.98 -13.73 15.32
CA VAL A 59 27.92 -12.84 14.80
C VAL A 59 26.80 -12.67 15.82
N GLU A 60 26.34 -13.77 16.44
CA GLU A 60 25.34 -13.72 17.52
C GLU A 60 25.84 -12.92 18.74
N THR A 61 27.11 -13.03 19.09
CA THR A 61 27.72 -12.28 20.20
C THR A 61 27.84 -10.80 19.85
N ALA A 62 28.28 -10.48 18.63
CA ALA A 62 28.33 -9.10 18.13
C ALA A 62 26.94 -8.48 18.14
N HIS A 63 25.92 -9.20 17.67
CA HIS A 63 24.51 -8.77 17.73
C HIS A 63 24.07 -8.52 19.19
N LYS A 64 24.40 -9.42 20.12
CA LYS A 64 24.09 -9.21 21.55
C LYS A 64 24.75 -7.97 22.12
N GLN A 65 26.04 -7.78 21.84
CA GLN A 65 26.82 -6.64 22.36
C GLN A 65 26.36 -5.29 21.80
N THR A 66 25.78 -5.29 20.60
CA THR A 66 25.28 -4.09 19.92
C THR A 66 23.78 -3.88 20.15
N GLY A 67 23.11 -4.73 20.94
CA GLY A 67 21.69 -4.59 21.25
C GLY A 67 20.73 -5.29 20.27
N PHE A 68 21.21 -5.89 19.18
CA PHE A 68 20.42 -6.60 18.16
C PHE A 68 19.72 -7.91 18.65
N SER A 69 19.70 -8.21 19.95
CA SER A 69 19.40 -9.57 20.44
C SER A 69 18.03 -9.81 21.09
N ASN A 70 17.24 -8.76 21.31
CA ASN A 70 15.88 -8.86 21.86
C ASN A 70 14.88 -8.23 20.89
N GLY A 71 14.17 -9.05 20.10
CA GLY A 71 13.06 -8.62 19.24
C GLY A 71 13.39 -7.44 18.33
N SER A 72 13.86 -7.73 17.11
CA SER A 72 14.13 -6.67 16.14
C SER A 72 12.90 -6.31 15.32
N PRO A 73 12.69 -5.05 14.92
CA PRO A 73 11.85 -4.73 13.77
C PRO A 73 12.22 -5.56 12.53
N GLY A 74 13.51 -5.92 12.37
CA GLY A 74 14.01 -6.83 11.33
C GLY A 74 13.61 -8.30 11.49
N ASP A 75 12.93 -8.68 12.58
CA ASP A 75 12.30 -10.00 12.73
C ASP A 75 11.02 -10.11 11.91
N TRP A 76 10.53 -8.99 11.37
CA TRP A 76 9.33 -8.92 10.56
C TRP A 76 9.69 -8.55 9.13
N TRP A 77 9.10 -9.30 8.19
CA TRP A 77 9.21 -9.01 6.78
C TRP A 77 7.83 -9.05 6.15
N VAL A 78 7.68 -8.38 5.02
CA VAL A 78 6.38 -8.25 4.35
C VAL A 78 6.48 -8.82 2.95
N ILE A 79 5.42 -9.53 2.55
CA ILE A 79 5.18 -9.88 1.16
C ILE A 79 3.82 -9.31 0.73
N VAL A 80 3.82 -8.66 -0.42
CA VAL A 80 2.66 -8.04 -1.04
C VAL A 80 2.37 -8.74 -2.34
N LEU A 81 1.11 -9.09 -2.56
CA LEU A 81 0.56 -9.55 -3.83
C LEU A 81 -0.54 -8.57 -4.23
N ALA A 82 -0.36 -7.90 -5.35
CA ALA A 82 -1.30 -6.93 -5.89
C ALA A 82 -1.77 -7.33 -7.28
N ASP A 83 -3.04 -7.10 -7.59
CA ASP A 83 -3.67 -7.45 -8.88
C ASP A 83 -4.60 -6.30 -9.32
N GLY A 84 -4.56 -5.99 -10.62
CA GLY A 84 -5.35 -4.94 -11.24
C GLY A 84 -6.83 -5.29 -11.37
N ASP A 85 -7.69 -4.45 -10.79
CA ASP A 85 -9.09 -4.81 -10.68
C ASP A 85 -9.87 -4.70 -11.99
N GLY A 86 -10.29 -5.88 -12.47
CA GLY A 86 -11.25 -5.97 -13.58
C GLY A 86 -10.60 -5.83 -14.94
N MET A 87 -9.37 -6.31 -15.11
CA MET A 87 -8.63 -6.22 -16.37
C MET A 87 -9.37 -6.74 -17.59
N GLY A 88 -10.17 -7.80 -17.46
CA GLY A 88 -11.02 -8.28 -18.56
C GLY A 88 -11.97 -7.22 -19.13
N LYS A 89 -12.43 -6.25 -18.31
CA LYS A 89 -13.29 -5.14 -18.75
C LYS A 89 -12.52 -4.01 -19.45
N TYR A 90 -11.22 -3.88 -19.19
CA TYR A 90 -10.34 -2.98 -19.93
C TYR A 90 -10.00 -3.57 -21.29
N VAL A 91 -9.62 -4.85 -21.31
CA VAL A 91 -9.27 -5.57 -22.54
C VAL A 91 -10.46 -5.66 -23.51
N SER A 92 -11.68 -5.84 -23.02
CA SER A 92 -12.89 -5.85 -23.86
C SER A 92 -13.35 -4.46 -24.31
N GLY A 93 -12.78 -3.38 -23.75
CA GLY A 93 -13.23 -2.02 -23.96
C GLY A 93 -14.53 -1.65 -23.24
N ALA A 94 -15.06 -2.50 -22.36
CA ALA A 94 -16.30 -2.20 -21.61
C ALA A 94 -16.18 -0.93 -20.75
N LYS A 95 -14.95 -0.64 -20.28
CA LYS A 95 -14.57 0.55 -19.49
C LYS A 95 -14.33 1.82 -20.32
N LEU A 96 -14.28 1.73 -21.65
CA LEU A 96 -14.13 2.92 -22.50
C LEU A 96 -15.37 3.80 -22.42
N LYS A 97 -15.17 5.12 -22.38
CA LYS A 97 -16.22 6.14 -22.38
C LYS A 97 -16.58 6.56 -23.81
N GLU A 98 -17.48 7.51 -23.97
CA GLU A 98 -17.79 8.18 -25.24
C GLU A 98 -16.58 8.98 -25.76
N TYR A 99 -16.51 9.20 -27.08
CA TYR A 99 -15.35 9.85 -27.71
C TYR A 99 -15.07 11.26 -27.19
N LYS A 100 -16.08 12.00 -26.70
CA LYS A 100 -15.91 13.31 -26.06
C LYS A 100 -14.93 13.32 -24.89
N HIS A 101 -14.70 12.18 -24.24
CA HIS A 101 -13.72 12.06 -23.15
C HIS A 101 -12.28 11.84 -23.62
N TYR A 102 -12.06 11.58 -24.90
CA TYR A 102 -10.75 11.28 -25.48
C TYR A 102 -10.30 12.28 -26.54
N ILE A 103 -11.24 13.06 -27.09
CA ILE A 103 -10.99 14.07 -28.11
C ILE A 103 -10.92 15.43 -27.42
N LEU A 104 -9.78 16.11 -27.58
CA LEU A 104 -9.60 17.49 -27.12
C LEU A 104 -10.23 18.43 -28.15
N THR A 105 -11.53 18.68 -28.03
CA THR A 105 -12.31 19.50 -28.98
C THR A 105 -11.71 20.89 -29.18
N ASP A 106 -11.15 21.47 -28.12
CA ASP A 106 -10.56 22.82 -28.13
C ASP A 106 -9.27 22.92 -28.96
N GLN A 107 -8.67 21.77 -29.31
CA GLN A 107 -7.48 21.69 -30.15
C GLN A 107 -7.82 21.38 -31.62
N LEU A 108 -9.11 21.22 -31.96
CA LEU A 108 -9.55 20.98 -33.33
C LEU A 108 -9.83 22.30 -34.05
N ASP A 109 -9.56 22.31 -35.35
CA ASP A 109 -9.94 23.40 -36.24
C ASP A 109 -11.47 23.49 -36.39
N GLN A 110 -11.98 24.71 -36.60
CA GLN A 110 -13.42 24.98 -36.72
C GLN A 110 -14.08 24.17 -37.87
N THR A 111 -13.33 23.92 -38.94
CA THR A 111 -13.78 23.11 -40.08
C THR A 111 -14.04 21.65 -39.70
N SER A 112 -13.20 21.04 -38.87
CA SER A 112 -13.42 19.68 -38.35
C SER A 112 -14.63 19.57 -37.42
N GLN A 113 -14.93 20.61 -36.66
CA GLN A 113 -16.10 20.63 -35.75
C GLN A 113 -17.44 20.78 -36.49
N GLN A 114 -17.43 21.29 -37.73
CA GLN A 114 -18.62 21.51 -38.55
C GLN A 114 -18.96 20.33 -39.47
N VAL A 115 -18.17 19.26 -39.46
CA VAL A 115 -18.43 18.07 -40.27
C VAL A 115 -19.73 17.39 -39.79
N GLU A 116 -20.56 16.98 -40.75
CA GLU A 116 -21.78 16.23 -40.49
C GLU A 116 -21.48 14.98 -39.65
N GLY A 117 -22.24 14.76 -38.57
CA GLY A 117 -22.04 13.63 -37.66
C GLY A 117 -20.97 13.81 -36.57
N PHE A 118 -20.30 14.97 -36.47
CA PHE A 118 -19.30 15.21 -35.41
C PHE A 118 -19.89 15.09 -34.00
N ASN A 119 -21.05 15.68 -33.74
CA ASN A 119 -21.74 15.56 -32.44
C ASN A 119 -22.18 14.12 -32.14
N GLU A 120 -22.57 13.35 -33.17
CA GLU A 120 -22.94 11.94 -33.02
C GLU A 120 -21.70 11.08 -32.69
N LEU A 121 -20.55 11.38 -33.29
CA LEU A 121 -19.29 10.74 -32.96
C LEU A 121 -18.92 10.97 -31.49
N LEU A 122 -19.03 12.21 -31.00
CA LEU A 122 -18.70 12.57 -29.62
C LEU A 122 -19.51 11.79 -28.57
N GLU A 123 -20.79 11.52 -28.86
CA GLU A 123 -21.68 10.72 -28.01
C GLU A 123 -21.57 9.21 -28.26
N THR A 124 -20.82 8.79 -29.28
CA THR A 124 -20.60 7.36 -29.56
C THR A 124 -19.61 6.77 -28.55
N LYS A 125 -19.99 5.65 -27.94
CA LYS A 125 -19.10 4.87 -27.06
C LYS A 125 -17.88 4.38 -27.85
N LYS A 126 -16.67 4.75 -27.40
CA LYS A 126 -15.43 4.31 -28.02
C LYS A 126 -15.29 2.79 -27.89
N ARG A 127 -14.99 2.12 -29.00
CA ARG A 127 -14.78 0.67 -29.05
C ARG A 127 -13.31 0.32 -28.88
N MET A 128 -13.05 -0.92 -28.45
CA MET A 128 -11.69 -1.43 -28.41
C MET A 128 -11.20 -1.67 -29.84
N GLY A 129 -10.07 -1.06 -30.20
CA GLY A 129 -9.41 -1.23 -31.49
C GLY A 129 -7.89 -1.41 -31.32
N PRO A 130 -7.17 -1.77 -32.40
CA PRO A 130 -5.75 -2.13 -32.34
C PRO A 130 -4.87 -1.06 -31.66
N ALA A 131 -5.06 0.22 -32.00
CA ALA A 131 -4.31 1.31 -31.39
C ALA A 131 -4.57 1.45 -29.87
N THR A 132 -5.81 1.18 -29.42
CA THR A 132 -6.14 1.21 -27.99
C THR A 132 -5.55 0.01 -27.26
N HIS A 133 -5.50 -1.17 -27.89
CA HIS A 133 -4.79 -2.32 -27.34
C HIS A 133 -3.30 -2.05 -27.17
N VAL A 134 -2.67 -1.40 -28.16
CA VAL A 134 -1.26 -0.99 -28.06
C VAL A 134 -1.06 -0.01 -26.90
N GLY A 135 -1.95 0.98 -26.74
CA GLY A 135 -1.90 1.92 -25.60
C GLY A 135 -2.05 1.23 -24.24
N LEU A 136 -3.00 0.31 -24.12
CA LEU A 136 -3.20 -0.49 -22.90
C LEU A 136 -1.97 -1.35 -22.57
N ASN A 137 -1.43 -2.05 -23.57
CA ASN A 137 -0.22 -2.85 -23.40
C ASN A 137 0.98 -1.98 -23.01
N ARG A 138 1.08 -0.77 -23.55
CA ARG A 138 2.13 0.18 -23.17
C ARG A 138 2.02 0.60 -21.71
N ALA A 139 0.81 0.88 -21.21
CA ALA A 139 0.57 1.16 -19.80
C ALA A 139 0.98 -0.01 -18.90
N LEU A 140 0.56 -1.22 -19.23
CA LEU A 140 0.93 -2.43 -18.49
C LEU A 140 2.45 -2.68 -18.50
N LEU A 141 3.11 -2.48 -19.65
CA LEU A 141 4.57 -2.64 -19.78
C LEU A 141 5.35 -1.58 -18.99
N ASP A 142 4.91 -0.32 -19.03
CA ASP A 142 5.55 0.75 -18.27
C ASP A 142 5.37 0.56 -16.77
N PHE A 143 4.16 0.19 -16.33
CA PHE A 143 3.90 -0.14 -14.93
C PHE A 143 4.76 -1.32 -14.46
N SER A 144 4.61 -2.49 -15.09
CA SER A 144 5.25 -3.73 -14.60
C SER A 144 6.77 -3.77 -14.78
N ASN A 145 7.32 -3.24 -15.88
CA ASN A 145 8.75 -3.36 -16.18
C ASN A 145 9.57 -2.13 -15.77
N ARG A 146 8.94 -0.97 -15.50
CA ARG A 146 9.66 0.26 -15.17
C ARG A 146 9.28 0.75 -13.78
N LEU A 147 8.00 1.08 -13.56
CA LEU A 147 7.56 1.70 -12.31
C LEU A 147 7.67 0.73 -11.13
N VAL A 148 7.21 -0.52 -11.26
CA VAL A 148 7.25 -1.51 -10.17
C VAL A 148 8.69 -1.80 -9.72
N PRO A 149 9.67 -2.11 -10.60
CA PRO A 149 11.07 -2.29 -10.19
C PRO A 149 11.68 -1.05 -9.56
N TYR A 150 11.40 0.14 -10.12
CA TYR A 150 11.92 1.38 -9.57
C TYR A 150 11.36 1.66 -8.17
N ILE A 151 10.04 1.62 -8.01
CA ILE A 151 9.37 1.84 -6.73
C ILE A 151 9.89 0.82 -5.71
N THR A 152 9.89 -0.47 -6.05
CA THR A 152 10.21 -1.54 -5.11
C THR A 152 11.69 -1.54 -4.71
N GLU A 153 12.62 -1.39 -5.66
CA GLU A 153 14.04 -1.69 -5.43
C GLU A 153 14.96 -0.47 -5.41
N LYS A 154 14.52 0.68 -5.94
CA LYS A 154 15.30 1.93 -5.95
C LYS A 154 14.76 2.91 -4.92
N ARG A 155 13.45 3.16 -4.93
CA ARG A 155 12.79 4.07 -3.99
C ARG A 155 12.64 3.45 -2.60
N PHE A 156 12.31 2.15 -2.53
CA PHE A 156 12.20 1.39 -1.29
C PHE A 156 13.30 0.31 -1.19
N CYS A 157 13.39 -0.33 -0.02
CA CYS A 157 14.36 -1.39 0.27
C CYS A 157 13.83 -2.80 -0.10
N GLY A 158 12.85 -2.88 -1.01
CA GLY A 158 12.20 -4.13 -1.40
C GLY A 158 12.91 -4.86 -2.53
N LYS A 159 12.35 -6.04 -2.88
CA LYS A 159 12.70 -6.85 -4.04
C LYS A 159 11.46 -7.31 -4.77
N VAL A 160 11.48 -7.18 -6.10
CA VAL A 160 10.42 -7.72 -6.95
C VAL A 160 10.62 -9.21 -7.09
N VAL A 161 9.62 -10.00 -6.69
CA VAL A 161 9.59 -11.44 -6.93
C VAL A 161 8.94 -11.73 -8.29
N TYR A 162 7.86 -11.01 -8.60
CA TYR A 162 7.15 -11.08 -9.87
C TYR A 162 6.50 -9.74 -10.19
N SER A 163 6.49 -9.37 -11.47
CA SER A 163 5.77 -8.19 -11.97
C SER A 163 5.42 -8.43 -13.44
N GLY A 164 4.15 -8.66 -13.73
CA GLY A 164 3.69 -9.05 -15.05
C GLY A 164 2.36 -8.40 -15.38
N GLY A 165 2.40 -7.34 -16.19
CA GLY A 165 1.19 -6.60 -16.55
C GLY A 165 0.59 -5.89 -15.34
N ASP A 166 -0.48 -6.43 -14.79
CA ASP A 166 -1.22 -5.90 -13.65
C ASP A 166 -0.92 -6.60 -12.31
N ASP A 167 -0.32 -7.80 -12.38
CA ASP A 167 0.04 -8.60 -11.22
C ASP A 167 1.43 -8.23 -10.69
N VAL A 168 1.54 -8.00 -9.38
CA VAL A 168 2.79 -7.64 -8.70
C VAL A 168 2.96 -8.47 -7.45
N MET A 169 4.14 -9.08 -7.27
CA MET A 169 4.56 -9.72 -6.03
C MET A 169 5.92 -9.16 -5.60
N ALA A 170 5.95 -8.56 -4.41
CA ALA A 170 7.13 -7.90 -3.87
C ALA A 170 7.36 -8.27 -2.40
N VAL A 171 8.63 -8.34 -1.99
CA VAL A 171 9.05 -8.52 -0.60
C VAL A 171 9.75 -7.25 -0.14
N LEU A 172 9.44 -6.78 1.07
CA LEU A 172 9.97 -5.52 1.60
C LEU A 172 10.09 -5.56 3.13
N PRO A 173 10.96 -4.72 3.73
CA PRO A 173 10.95 -4.53 5.17
C PRO A 173 9.65 -3.89 5.63
N LEU A 174 9.29 -4.12 6.90
CA LEU A 174 8.03 -3.64 7.47
C LEU A 174 7.85 -2.12 7.34
N GLU A 175 8.90 -1.35 7.60
CA GLU A 175 8.92 0.12 7.61
C GLU A 175 8.51 0.76 6.28
N ASP A 176 8.82 0.13 5.15
CA ASP A 176 8.52 0.69 3.82
C ASP A 176 7.06 0.46 3.41
N LEU A 177 6.32 -0.42 4.12
CA LEU A 177 5.04 -0.93 3.67
C LEU A 177 4.00 0.15 3.33
N PRO A 178 3.68 1.14 4.19
CA PRO A 178 2.64 2.11 3.91
C PRO A 178 2.94 2.96 2.69
N GLU A 179 4.17 3.50 2.61
CA GLU A 179 4.59 4.34 1.50
C GLU A 179 4.74 3.56 0.21
N PHE A 180 5.16 2.29 0.28
CA PHE A 180 5.17 1.37 -0.84
C PHE A 180 3.77 1.14 -1.40
N LEU A 181 2.79 0.80 -0.55
CA LEU A 181 1.41 0.55 -0.99
C LEU A 181 0.81 1.80 -1.63
N ARG A 182 1.04 2.98 -1.03
CA ARG A 182 0.58 4.27 -1.58
C ARG A 182 1.23 4.56 -2.93
N SER A 183 2.55 4.41 -3.03
CA SER A 183 3.30 4.63 -4.29
C SER A 183 2.86 3.66 -5.39
N LEU A 184 2.69 2.38 -5.07
CA LEU A 184 2.26 1.35 -6.02
C LEU A 184 0.84 1.63 -6.54
N ARG A 185 -0.10 1.95 -5.65
CA ARG A 185 -1.48 2.33 -6.05
C ARG A 185 -1.49 3.61 -6.87
N ALA A 186 -0.75 4.64 -6.46
CA ALA A 186 -0.70 5.90 -7.19
C ALA A 186 -0.11 5.72 -8.60
N ALA A 187 0.95 4.91 -8.73
CA ALA A 187 1.56 4.56 -10.02
C ALA A 187 0.60 3.78 -10.93
N TRP A 188 -0.24 2.92 -10.35
CA TRP A 188 -1.25 2.17 -11.09
C TRP A 188 -2.37 3.08 -11.59
N CYS A 189 -2.98 3.85 -10.68
CA CYS A 189 -4.13 4.71 -10.95
C CYS A 189 -3.77 6.03 -11.66
N GLY A 190 -2.48 6.33 -11.84
CA GLY A 190 -2.06 7.63 -12.36
C GLY A 190 -2.39 8.80 -11.44
N ALA A 191 -2.43 8.56 -10.13
CA ALA A 191 -2.65 9.59 -9.12
C ALA A 191 -1.37 10.42 -8.89
N GLU A 192 -1.43 11.40 -7.98
CA GLU A 192 -0.23 12.12 -7.54
C GLU A 192 0.76 11.20 -6.85
N ASP A 193 2.05 11.34 -7.18
CA ASP A 193 3.11 10.58 -6.53
C ASP A 193 3.33 11.03 -5.08
N PRO A 194 3.09 10.17 -4.07
CA PRO A 194 3.27 10.53 -2.66
C PRO A 194 4.69 10.97 -2.31
N GLN A 195 5.70 10.48 -3.04
CA GLN A 195 7.12 10.82 -2.82
C GLN A 195 7.60 11.99 -3.70
N GLN A 196 6.72 12.55 -4.53
CA GLN A 196 6.96 13.73 -5.35
C GLN A 196 8.18 13.64 -6.30
N GLU A 197 8.65 12.44 -6.66
CA GLU A 197 9.70 12.24 -7.66
C GLU A 197 9.14 12.35 -9.10
N PHE A 198 7.84 12.09 -9.25
CA PHE A 198 7.11 12.23 -10.51
C PHE A 198 6.14 13.41 -10.49
N GLU A 199 5.97 14.04 -11.64
CA GLU A 199 4.88 14.97 -11.94
C GLU A 199 3.76 14.22 -12.68
N THR A 200 2.52 14.42 -12.25
CA THR A 200 1.35 13.81 -12.88
C THR A 200 0.75 14.75 -13.91
N LYS A 201 0.82 14.39 -15.20
CA LYS A 201 0.21 15.14 -16.31
C LYS A 201 -0.71 14.23 -17.09
N GLY A 202 -2.02 14.46 -17.07
CA GLY A 202 -2.99 13.67 -17.85
C GLY A 202 -3.00 12.17 -17.53
N GLY A 203 -2.71 11.79 -16.27
CA GLY A 203 -2.62 10.39 -15.84
C GLY A 203 -1.29 9.71 -16.19
N TYR A 204 -0.29 10.44 -16.69
CA TYR A 204 1.06 9.93 -16.89
C TYR A 204 1.98 10.34 -15.73
N TRP A 205 2.96 9.49 -15.42
CA TRP A 205 4.03 9.81 -14.47
C TRP A 205 5.28 10.26 -15.22
N TYR A 206 5.68 11.51 -15.00
CA TYR A 206 6.88 12.10 -15.62
C TYR A 206 7.96 12.33 -14.56
N PRO A 207 9.17 11.74 -14.66
CA PRO A 207 10.25 12.01 -13.72
C PRO A 207 10.57 13.50 -13.66
N LYS A 208 10.58 14.11 -12.46
CA LYS A 208 10.95 15.54 -12.32
C LYS A 208 12.44 15.78 -12.56
N GLN A 209 13.24 14.73 -12.38
CA GLN A 209 14.68 14.70 -12.58
C GLN A 209 15.06 13.34 -13.18
N PRO A 210 16.24 13.19 -13.81
CA PRO A 210 16.71 11.88 -14.28
C PRO A 210 16.84 10.90 -13.11
N LEU A 211 16.13 9.76 -13.20
CA LEU A 211 16.14 8.71 -12.19
C LEU A 211 16.90 7.48 -12.71
N GLU A 212 17.82 6.95 -11.91
CA GLU A 212 18.64 5.80 -12.31
C GLU A 212 17.76 4.58 -12.60
N GLY A 213 17.96 3.96 -13.77
CA GLY A 213 17.21 2.79 -14.20
C GLY A 213 15.85 3.09 -14.85
N LEU A 214 15.43 4.36 -14.90
CA LEU A 214 14.23 4.80 -15.58
C LEU A 214 14.54 5.67 -16.82
N PRO A 215 13.89 5.42 -17.97
CA PRO A 215 13.97 6.32 -19.11
C PRO A 215 13.40 7.72 -18.80
N ASP A 216 14.08 8.78 -19.23
CA ASP A 216 13.58 10.16 -19.08
C ASP A 216 12.47 10.47 -20.10
N ARG A 217 11.25 10.04 -19.76
CA ARG A 217 10.01 10.28 -20.52
C ARG A 217 8.78 10.09 -19.63
N ALA A 218 7.60 10.40 -20.17
CA ALA A 218 6.34 10.01 -19.58
C ALA A 218 6.19 8.48 -19.53
N HIS A 219 5.84 7.96 -18.35
CA HIS A 219 5.49 6.57 -18.11
C HIS A 219 3.97 6.44 -18.07
N PHE A 220 3.46 5.48 -18.85
CA PHE A 220 2.03 5.24 -18.95
C PHE A 220 1.53 4.55 -17.69
N THR A 221 0.43 5.04 -17.13
CA THR A 221 -0.31 4.40 -16.05
C THR A 221 -1.65 3.88 -16.59
N MET A 222 -2.40 3.15 -15.76
CA MET A 222 -3.74 2.70 -16.14
C MET A 222 -4.80 3.80 -16.03
N GLY A 223 -4.50 4.90 -15.33
CA GLY A 223 -5.35 6.08 -15.19
C GLY A 223 -6.42 5.99 -14.10
N GLU A 224 -7.13 7.11 -13.90
CA GLU A 224 -7.97 7.42 -12.73
C GLU A 224 -9.02 6.35 -12.36
N GLY A 225 -9.55 5.62 -13.34
CA GLY A 225 -10.61 4.63 -13.12
C GLY A 225 -10.08 3.26 -12.73
N ALA A 226 -8.77 3.06 -12.79
CA ALA A 226 -8.11 1.82 -12.42
C ALA A 226 -8.01 1.69 -10.91
N THR A 227 -8.15 0.46 -10.43
CA THR A 227 -8.04 0.14 -9.01
C THR A 227 -7.25 -1.15 -8.85
N MET A 228 -6.78 -1.40 -7.63
CA MET A 228 -5.89 -2.52 -7.35
C MET A 228 -6.25 -3.13 -6.01
N SER A 229 -6.40 -4.45 -5.99
CA SER A 229 -6.62 -5.22 -4.78
C SER A 229 -5.31 -5.86 -4.33
N MET A 230 -5.07 -5.87 -3.02
CA MET A 230 -3.78 -6.28 -2.45
C MET A 230 -3.97 -7.24 -1.28
N GLY A 231 -3.33 -8.40 -1.36
CA GLY A 231 -3.04 -9.25 -0.22
C GLY A 231 -1.68 -8.87 0.36
N ILE A 232 -1.62 -8.65 1.68
CA ILE A 232 -0.40 -8.28 2.38
C ILE A 232 -0.20 -9.24 3.55
N VAL A 233 0.96 -9.90 3.61
CA VAL A 233 1.33 -10.74 4.76
C VAL A 233 2.56 -10.16 5.43
N ILE A 234 2.43 -9.84 6.72
CA ILE A 234 3.51 -9.42 7.60
C ILE A 234 3.88 -10.64 8.46
N ALA A 235 5.02 -11.24 8.16
CA ALA A 235 5.43 -12.51 8.73
C ALA A 235 6.61 -12.35 9.68
N HIS A 236 6.54 -13.01 10.82
CA HIS A 236 7.71 -13.21 11.66
C HIS A 236 8.73 -14.12 10.94
N LYS A 237 10.02 -13.84 11.08
CA LYS A 237 11.15 -14.54 10.42
C LYS A 237 11.19 -16.04 10.65
N SER A 238 10.55 -16.55 11.70
CA SER A 238 10.51 -17.98 12.02
C SER A 238 9.48 -18.77 11.20
N LEU A 239 8.62 -18.08 10.44
CA LEU A 239 7.54 -18.73 9.71
C LEU A 239 8.02 -19.39 8.41
N PRO A 240 7.54 -20.60 8.09
CA PRO A 240 7.81 -21.22 6.81
C PRO A 240 7.19 -20.42 5.65
N LEU A 241 7.96 -20.22 4.58
CA LEU A 241 7.49 -19.53 3.37
C LEU A 241 6.20 -20.13 2.77
N PRO A 242 5.96 -21.45 2.73
CA PRO A 242 4.71 -22.01 2.22
C PRO A 242 3.47 -21.52 2.99
N THR A 243 3.56 -21.39 4.32
CA THR A 243 2.48 -20.86 5.16
C THR A 243 2.20 -19.40 4.84
N VAL A 244 3.25 -18.62 4.58
CA VAL A 244 3.13 -17.21 4.22
C VAL A 244 2.45 -17.06 2.85
N LEU A 245 2.85 -17.85 1.86
CA LEU A 245 2.28 -17.81 0.51
C LEU A 245 0.80 -18.23 0.48
N ASP A 246 0.42 -19.27 1.24
CA ASP A 246 -0.98 -19.70 1.35
C ASP A 246 -1.86 -18.57 1.90
N ASN A 247 -1.39 -17.91 2.97
CA ASN A 247 -2.06 -16.75 3.53
C ASN A 247 -2.13 -15.57 2.56
N LEU A 248 -1.09 -15.36 1.76
CA LEU A 248 -1.02 -14.28 0.78
C LEU A 248 -2.08 -14.44 -0.31
N TRP A 249 -2.22 -15.64 -0.88
CA TRP A 249 -3.22 -15.92 -1.90
C TRP A 249 -4.64 -15.79 -1.36
N THR A 250 -4.92 -16.27 -0.14
CA THR A 250 -6.23 -16.09 0.49
C THR A 250 -6.53 -14.61 0.74
N ALA A 251 -5.54 -13.85 1.26
CA ALA A 251 -5.69 -12.43 1.55
C ALA A 251 -6.05 -11.62 0.27
N GLU A 252 -5.39 -11.91 -0.84
CA GLU A 252 -5.64 -11.26 -2.12
C GLU A 252 -7.01 -11.68 -2.71
N LYS A 253 -7.19 -12.97 -2.95
CA LYS A 253 -8.30 -13.51 -3.77
C LYS A 253 -9.63 -13.56 -3.03
N ASP A 254 -9.60 -14.01 -1.79
CA ASP A 254 -10.80 -14.34 -1.01
C ASP A 254 -11.22 -13.20 -0.07
N ARG A 255 -10.33 -12.22 0.16
CA ARG A 255 -10.59 -11.09 1.05
C ARG A 255 -10.54 -9.75 0.33
N ALA A 256 -9.39 -9.31 -0.14
CA ALA A 256 -9.20 -7.99 -0.76
C ALA A 256 -10.12 -7.78 -1.98
N LYS A 257 -10.12 -8.71 -2.94
CA LYS A 257 -11.01 -8.68 -4.12
C LYS A 257 -12.50 -8.86 -3.82
N LYS A 258 -12.86 -9.19 -2.58
CA LYS A 258 -14.27 -9.39 -2.15
C LYS A 258 -14.84 -8.19 -1.41
N LEU A 259 -14.05 -7.14 -1.19
CA LEU A 259 -14.58 -5.94 -0.54
C LEU A 259 -15.67 -5.27 -1.39
N PRO A 260 -16.79 -4.89 -0.76
CA PRO A 260 -17.91 -4.23 -1.43
C PRO A 260 -17.56 -2.78 -1.82
N GLY A 261 -18.19 -2.33 -2.89
CA GLY A 261 -18.26 -0.92 -3.26
C GLY A 261 -19.52 -0.26 -2.72
N THR A 262 -19.69 1.03 -2.98
CA THR A 262 -20.93 1.75 -2.72
C THR A 262 -21.78 1.85 -4.00
N ARG A 263 -23.09 2.13 -3.88
CA ARG A 263 -23.98 2.39 -5.02
C ARG A 263 -24.41 3.86 -5.03
N THR A 264 -24.60 4.42 -6.23
CA THR A 264 -25.45 5.60 -6.43
C THR A 264 -26.92 5.22 -6.25
N GLY A 265 -27.68 6.09 -5.56
CA GLY A 265 -29.15 6.08 -5.64
C GLY A 265 -29.93 5.58 -4.42
N LEU A 266 -29.48 5.84 -3.19
CA LEU A 266 -30.39 5.78 -2.04
C LEU A 266 -30.81 7.19 -1.65
N THR A 267 -32.12 7.39 -1.70
CA THR A 267 -32.89 8.61 -1.44
C THR A 267 -32.45 9.33 -0.17
N GLN A 268 -32.44 10.66 -0.28
CA GLN A 268 -32.34 11.66 0.79
C GLN A 268 -33.02 11.18 2.08
N SER A 269 -32.25 11.04 3.17
CA SER A 269 -32.83 10.97 4.52
C SER A 269 -32.94 12.40 5.06
N PRO A 270 -34.13 12.88 5.46
CA PRO A 270 -34.31 14.25 5.97
C PRO A 270 -33.64 14.51 7.32
N LEU A 271 -33.13 13.49 8.01
CA LEU A 271 -32.53 13.60 9.34
C LEU A 271 -31.02 13.90 9.34
N ASN A 272 -30.35 13.77 8.18
CA ASN A 272 -28.91 14.01 8.05
C ASN A 272 -28.63 14.78 6.75
N PRO A 273 -28.61 16.13 6.77
CA PRO A 273 -28.29 16.91 5.60
C PRO A 273 -26.82 16.68 5.19
N PRO A 274 -26.53 16.61 3.87
CA PRO A 274 -25.19 16.31 3.38
C PRO A 274 -24.22 17.45 3.70
N ILE A 275 -23.09 17.09 4.30
CA ILE A 275 -21.94 17.97 4.46
C ILE A 275 -21.03 17.70 3.25
N LEU A 276 -21.04 18.63 2.29
CA LEU A 276 -20.06 18.88 1.21
C LEU A 276 -19.72 17.73 0.21
N GLY A 277 -19.90 18.03 -1.09
CA GLY A 277 -19.25 17.34 -2.21
C GLY A 277 -19.91 16.04 -2.68
N ASP A 278 -19.89 15.78 -3.99
CA ASP A 278 -20.39 14.55 -4.62
C ASP A 278 -19.98 13.29 -3.83
N PHE A 279 -20.93 12.44 -3.42
CA PHE A 279 -20.58 11.16 -2.82
C PHE A 279 -19.79 10.33 -3.84
N ASP A 280 -18.48 10.21 -3.62
CA ASP A 280 -17.58 9.41 -4.45
C ASP A 280 -18.12 7.98 -4.56
N ILE A 281 -18.38 7.56 -5.80
CA ILE A 281 -18.71 6.17 -6.10
C ILE A 281 -17.47 5.34 -5.78
N ILE A 282 -17.51 4.58 -4.68
CA ILE A 282 -16.42 3.70 -4.30
C ILE A 282 -16.60 2.39 -5.07
N PRO A 283 -15.68 2.02 -5.97
CA PRO A 283 -15.81 0.82 -6.78
C PRO A 283 -15.71 -0.44 -5.90
N PRO A 284 -16.38 -1.54 -6.29
CA PRO A 284 -16.16 -2.84 -5.66
C PRO A 284 -14.72 -3.31 -5.88
N LYS A 285 -14.25 -4.24 -5.05
CA LYS A 285 -12.84 -4.63 -4.93
C LYS A 285 -12.01 -3.48 -4.36
N ASP A 286 -10.85 -3.15 -4.94
CA ASP A 286 -9.96 -2.08 -4.46
C ASP A 286 -9.76 -2.19 -2.94
N GLY A 287 -9.42 -3.40 -2.52
CA GLY A 287 -9.31 -3.77 -1.12
C GLY A 287 -7.88 -4.10 -0.74
N LEU A 288 -7.55 -3.91 0.53
CA LEU A 288 -6.31 -4.32 1.13
C LEU A 288 -6.65 -5.29 2.26
N CYS A 289 -6.04 -6.47 2.24
CA CYS A 289 -6.13 -7.45 3.30
C CYS A 289 -4.76 -7.64 3.94
N PHE A 290 -4.60 -7.16 5.16
CA PHE A 290 -3.41 -7.32 5.97
C PHE A 290 -3.52 -8.57 6.83
N ARG A 291 -2.51 -9.44 6.79
CA ARG A 291 -2.37 -10.58 7.71
C ARG A 291 -1.04 -10.49 8.44
N VAL A 292 -1.08 -10.24 9.74
CA VAL A 292 0.10 -10.36 10.60
C VAL A 292 0.14 -11.79 11.12
N ILE A 293 1.24 -12.51 10.90
CA ILE A 293 1.42 -13.87 11.39
C ILE A 293 2.58 -13.87 12.37
N TYR A 294 2.28 -14.21 13.63
CA TYR A 294 3.24 -14.22 14.73
C TYR A 294 4.06 -15.53 14.72
N GLY A 295 5.22 -15.52 15.38
CA GLY A 295 6.05 -16.73 15.51
C GLY A 295 5.36 -17.89 16.23
N SER A 296 4.30 -17.63 17.01
CA SER A 296 3.44 -18.65 17.64
C SER A 296 2.48 -19.33 16.67
N GLY A 297 2.32 -18.81 15.45
CA GLY A 297 1.32 -19.26 14.47
C GLY A 297 -0.03 -18.56 14.58
N ASN A 298 -0.26 -17.73 15.61
CA ASN A 298 -1.44 -16.88 15.67
C ASN A 298 -1.43 -15.86 14.52
N SER A 299 -2.60 -15.43 14.07
CA SER A 299 -2.75 -14.43 13.03
C SER A 299 -3.73 -13.33 13.39
N LEU A 300 -3.45 -12.13 12.88
CA LEU A 300 -4.33 -10.97 12.90
C LEU A 300 -4.67 -10.63 11.46
N GLU A 301 -5.95 -10.64 11.10
CA GLU A 301 -6.42 -10.22 9.77
C GLU A 301 -7.17 -8.90 9.86
N ALA A 302 -6.78 -7.91 9.06
CA ALA A 302 -7.46 -6.61 8.96
C ALA A 302 -7.78 -6.27 7.50
N LEU A 303 -8.95 -5.68 7.28
CA LEU A 303 -9.46 -5.31 5.97
C LEU A 303 -9.59 -3.80 5.86
N MET A 304 -9.10 -3.24 4.77
CA MET A 304 -9.14 -1.81 4.51
C MET A 304 -9.54 -1.56 3.05
N LYS A 305 -10.47 -0.63 2.82
CA LYS A 305 -10.77 -0.17 1.46
C LYS A 305 -9.66 0.74 0.94
N GLY A 306 -9.35 0.66 -0.35
CA GLY A 306 -8.22 1.38 -0.96
C GLY A 306 -8.20 2.88 -0.69
N HIS A 307 -9.32 3.58 -0.80
CA HIS A 307 -9.40 5.02 -0.49
C HIS A 307 -9.06 5.37 0.98
N LEU A 308 -9.23 4.42 1.92
CA LEU A 308 -8.93 4.64 3.33
C LEU A 308 -7.42 4.59 3.64
N LEU A 309 -6.59 4.06 2.73
CA LEU A 309 -5.15 3.94 2.94
C LEU A 309 -4.49 5.29 3.16
N ASP A 310 -4.87 6.31 2.39
CA ASP A 310 -4.30 7.64 2.53
C ASP A 310 -4.73 8.33 3.84
N TYR A 311 -5.99 8.17 4.25
CA TYR A 311 -6.48 8.68 5.53
C TYR A 311 -5.75 8.02 6.71
N TRP A 312 -5.65 6.68 6.67
CA TRP A 312 -4.94 5.91 7.68
C TRP A 312 -3.48 6.34 7.79
N TRP A 313 -2.77 6.39 6.66
CA TRP A 313 -1.34 6.71 6.70
C TRP A 313 -1.07 8.16 7.10
N LYS A 314 -1.86 9.13 6.63
CA LYS A 314 -1.75 10.53 7.07
C LYS A 314 -1.90 10.65 8.59
N PHE A 315 -2.86 9.94 9.17
CA PHE A 315 -3.04 9.89 10.62
C PHE A 315 -1.84 9.26 11.34
N ILE A 316 -1.45 8.04 10.95
CA ILE A 316 -0.35 7.30 11.59
C ILE A 316 0.99 8.04 11.46
N GLN A 317 1.30 8.57 10.28
CA GLN A 317 2.56 9.26 10.02
C GLN A 317 2.66 10.59 10.79
N HIS A 318 1.55 11.34 10.89
CA HIS A 318 1.56 12.64 11.55
C HIS A 318 1.77 12.55 13.07
N TYR A 319 1.37 11.43 13.69
CA TYR A 319 1.48 11.21 15.13
C TYR A 319 2.44 10.07 15.50
N GLN A 320 3.46 9.82 14.69
CA GLN A 320 4.45 8.76 14.92
C GLN A 320 5.20 8.92 16.26
N ASP A 321 5.37 10.16 16.74
CA ASP A 321 6.07 10.46 18.01
C ASP A 321 5.26 10.09 19.27
N ILE A 322 4.00 9.70 19.11
CA ILE A 322 3.09 9.34 20.20
C ILE A 322 2.80 7.85 20.14
N ASP A 323 3.04 7.12 21.23
CA ASP A 323 2.62 5.72 21.33
C ASP A 323 1.09 5.63 21.51
N LEU A 324 0.40 5.58 20.36
CA LEU A 324 -1.04 5.38 20.28
C LEU A 324 -1.45 3.90 20.43
N SER A 325 -0.51 2.96 20.53
CA SER A 325 -0.82 1.53 20.55
C SER A 325 -1.76 1.12 21.70
N PRO A 326 -1.61 1.60 22.96
CA PRO A 326 -2.49 1.18 24.05
C PRO A 326 -3.92 1.72 23.86
N LEU A 327 -4.05 2.92 23.29
CA LEU A 327 -5.33 3.54 22.96
C LEU A 327 -6.04 2.76 21.86
N LEU A 328 -5.34 2.44 20.77
CA LEU A 328 -5.90 1.71 19.63
C LEU A 328 -6.34 0.30 20.02
N TYR A 329 -5.57 -0.42 20.85
CA TYR A 329 -5.99 -1.71 21.38
C TYR A 329 -7.25 -1.60 22.24
N ARG A 330 -7.34 -0.60 23.10
CA ARG A 330 -8.52 -0.37 23.93
C ARG A 330 -9.77 -0.06 23.09
N LEU A 331 -9.65 0.84 22.11
CA LEU A 331 -10.76 1.16 21.20
C LEU A 331 -11.20 -0.09 20.43
N ALA A 332 -10.27 -0.93 19.99
CA ALA A 332 -10.60 -2.19 19.33
C ALA A 332 -11.39 -3.17 20.23
N GLU A 333 -11.18 -3.13 21.54
CA GLU A 333 -11.91 -3.97 22.49
C GLU A 333 -13.27 -3.38 22.90
N ASP A 334 -13.35 -2.06 23.05
CA ASP A 334 -14.53 -1.40 23.61
C ASP A 334 -15.56 -1.01 22.55
N LEU A 335 -15.14 -0.56 21.36
CA LEU A 335 -16.07 -0.11 20.32
C LEU A 335 -17.12 -1.16 19.93
N PRO A 336 -16.75 -2.42 19.63
CA PRO A 336 -17.74 -3.44 19.25
C PRO A 336 -18.76 -3.77 20.35
N LYS A 337 -18.49 -3.42 21.62
CA LYS A 337 -19.41 -3.62 22.74
C LYS A 337 -20.42 -2.47 22.89
N HIS A 338 -20.12 -1.32 22.31
CA HIS A 338 -20.85 -0.07 22.56
C HIS A 338 -21.61 0.44 21.34
N ALA A 339 -21.18 0.12 20.12
CA ALA A 339 -21.87 0.51 18.91
C ALA A 339 -21.66 -0.51 17.79
N CYS A 340 -22.58 -0.49 16.83
CA CYS A 340 -22.49 -1.21 15.57
C CYS A 340 -22.93 -0.27 14.44
N VAL A 341 -22.52 -0.59 13.21
CA VAL A 341 -23.14 0.05 12.03
C VAL A 341 -24.55 -0.52 11.92
N THR A 342 -25.57 0.32 11.84
CA THR A 342 -26.96 -0.11 11.64
C THR A 342 -27.45 0.25 10.24
N GLU A 343 -28.66 -0.17 9.87
CA GLU A 343 -29.25 0.21 8.58
C GLU A 343 -29.49 1.72 8.44
N CYS A 344 -29.74 2.40 9.57
CA CYS A 344 -30.17 3.79 9.60
C CYS A 344 -29.09 4.74 10.13
N ASP A 345 -28.25 4.27 11.06
CA ASP A 345 -27.40 5.13 11.86
C ASP A 345 -25.92 4.75 11.80
N ARG A 346 -25.09 5.80 11.88
CA ARG A 346 -23.64 5.76 12.03
C ARG A 346 -23.27 6.19 13.44
N LEU A 347 -23.07 5.24 14.34
CA LEU A 347 -22.88 5.46 15.77
C LEU A 347 -21.46 5.14 16.27
N LEU A 348 -20.61 4.50 15.46
CA LEU A 348 -19.26 4.10 15.89
C LEU A 348 -18.37 5.30 16.16
N THR A 349 -18.41 6.33 15.31
CA THR A 349 -17.64 7.56 15.53
C THR A 349 -18.08 8.26 16.82
N GLN A 350 -19.39 8.35 17.06
CA GLN A 350 -19.94 8.95 18.29
C GLN A 350 -19.57 8.14 19.53
N ALA A 351 -19.62 6.81 19.45
CA ALA A 351 -19.18 5.93 20.52
C ALA A 351 -17.67 6.09 20.80
N ALA A 352 -16.84 6.20 19.76
CA ALA A 352 -15.41 6.46 19.89
C ALA A 352 -15.14 7.79 20.61
N GLU A 353 -15.87 8.85 20.24
CA GLU A 353 -15.75 10.16 20.88
C GLU A 353 -16.07 10.09 22.38
N VAL A 354 -17.15 9.39 22.76
CA VAL A 354 -17.52 9.20 24.18
C VAL A 354 -16.45 8.40 24.94
N ILE A 355 -15.86 7.37 24.33
CA ILE A 355 -14.80 6.57 24.96
C ILE A 355 -13.55 7.42 25.18
N LEU A 356 -13.13 8.19 24.17
CA LEU A 356 -11.97 9.09 24.22
C LEU A 356 -12.14 10.17 25.30
N ASN A 357 -13.33 10.77 25.37
CA ASN A 357 -13.61 11.86 26.33
C ASN A 357 -13.70 11.38 27.79
N ARG A 358 -13.97 10.09 28.04
CA ARG A 358 -14.06 9.55 29.41
C ARG A 358 -12.73 9.14 30.01
N ARG A 359 -11.73 8.79 29.18
CA ARG A 359 -10.56 8.03 29.64
C ARG A 359 -9.21 8.54 29.13
N ASP A 360 -9.19 9.43 28.14
CA ASP A 360 -7.96 9.96 27.54
C ASP A 360 -7.92 11.49 27.65
N GLU A 361 -7.99 12.01 28.89
CA GLU A 361 -7.89 13.45 29.18
C GLU A 361 -6.53 14.04 28.77
N THR A 362 -5.49 13.21 28.64
CA THR A 362 -4.12 13.63 28.28
C THR A 362 -3.87 13.70 26.77
N LEU A 363 -4.76 13.18 25.93
CA LEU A 363 -4.59 13.21 24.48
C LEU A 363 -5.05 14.57 23.92
N SER A 364 -4.24 15.20 23.08
CA SER A 364 -4.60 16.50 22.49
C SER A 364 -5.84 16.39 21.62
N ASP A 365 -6.63 17.46 21.57
CA ASP A 365 -7.85 17.49 20.75
C ASP A 365 -7.55 17.22 19.28
N GLN A 366 -6.41 17.66 18.77
CA GLN A 366 -6.01 17.41 17.38
C GLN A 366 -5.90 15.91 17.07
N VAL A 367 -5.24 15.13 17.95
CA VAL A 367 -5.10 13.68 17.77
C VAL A 367 -6.47 13.00 17.83
N LYS A 368 -7.32 13.41 18.79
CA LYS A 368 -8.69 12.89 18.91
C LYS A 368 -9.48 13.13 17.62
N HIS A 369 -9.47 14.36 17.11
CA HIS A 369 -10.19 14.72 15.88
C HIS A 369 -9.68 13.93 14.67
N ALA A 370 -8.36 13.76 14.52
CA ALA A 370 -7.80 13.00 13.40
C ALA A 370 -8.15 11.50 13.45
N LEU A 371 -8.13 10.90 14.64
CA LEU A 371 -8.57 9.52 14.85
C LEU A 371 -10.06 9.35 14.56
N LEU A 372 -10.89 10.27 15.05
CA LEU A 372 -12.33 10.29 14.81
C LEU A 372 -12.67 10.50 13.33
N ASP A 373 -11.94 11.36 12.63
CA ASP A 373 -12.11 11.53 11.18
C ASP A 373 -11.81 10.21 10.44
N TRP A 374 -10.70 9.55 10.75
CA TRP A 374 -10.38 8.26 10.13
C TRP A 374 -11.45 7.18 10.40
N ILE A 375 -11.94 7.07 11.64
CA ILE A 375 -13.05 6.16 11.99
C ILE A 375 -14.31 6.54 11.22
N ASN A 376 -14.62 7.83 11.08
CA ASN A 376 -15.77 8.32 10.32
C ASN A 376 -15.66 7.99 8.83
N GLN A 377 -14.47 8.09 8.22
CA GLN A 377 -14.26 7.68 6.82
C GLN A 377 -14.54 6.17 6.64
N TRP A 378 -14.04 5.34 7.56
CA TRP A 378 -14.33 3.90 7.54
C TRP A 378 -15.83 3.63 7.72
N GLU A 379 -16.47 4.27 8.70
CA GLU A 379 -17.90 4.09 9.01
C GLU A 379 -18.80 4.55 7.85
N HIS A 380 -18.42 5.65 7.19
CA HIS A 380 -19.08 6.13 5.99
C HIS A 380 -19.06 5.07 4.88
N TRP A 381 -17.89 4.52 4.55
CA TRP A 381 -17.80 3.44 3.57
C TRP A 381 -18.60 2.21 4.00
N ALA A 382 -18.44 1.74 5.24
CA ALA A 382 -19.10 0.55 5.75
C ALA A 382 -20.64 0.67 5.65
N PHE A 383 -21.20 1.82 6.03
CA PHE A 383 -22.63 2.10 5.96
C PHE A 383 -23.19 1.99 4.54
N TYR A 384 -22.56 2.66 3.58
CA TYR A 384 -23.03 2.64 2.19
C TYR A 384 -22.73 1.32 1.47
N ALA A 385 -21.64 0.65 1.85
CA ALA A 385 -21.31 -0.67 1.34
C ALA A 385 -22.33 -1.73 1.79
N ARG A 386 -22.77 -1.69 3.05
CA ARG A 386 -23.85 -2.57 3.56
C ARG A 386 -25.16 -2.36 2.82
N LYS A 387 -25.51 -1.10 2.55
CA LYS A 387 -26.68 -0.77 1.73
C LYS A 387 -26.59 -1.30 0.30
N ALA A 388 -25.37 -1.37 -0.26
CA ALA A 388 -25.14 -1.85 -1.62
C ALA A 388 -25.05 -3.39 -1.75
N ALA A 389 -24.47 -4.06 -0.75
CA ALA A 389 -24.06 -5.47 -0.81
C ALA A 389 -24.73 -6.37 0.25
N GLY A 390 -25.52 -5.82 1.17
CA GLY A 390 -26.19 -6.52 2.26
C GLY A 390 -25.56 -6.25 3.63
N GLU A 391 -26.30 -6.49 4.71
CA GLU A 391 -25.87 -6.16 6.07
C GLU A 391 -24.60 -6.88 6.52
N SER A 392 -24.38 -8.11 6.02
CA SER A 392 -23.20 -8.93 6.33
C SER A 392 -22.05 -8.71 5.34
N ALA A 393 -22.00 -7.56 4.66
CA ALA A 393 -20.97 -7.28 3.68
C ALA A 393 -19.57 -7.32 4.30
N LEU A 394 -18.62 -7.94 3.59
CA LEU A 394 -17.28 -8.18 4.10
C LEU A 394 -16.55 -6.87 4.45
N GLY A 395 -15.92 -6.82 5.64
CA GLY A 395 -15.11 -5.70 6.07
C GLY A 395 -15.90 -4.53 6.64
N THR A 396 -17.22 -4.64 6.75
CA THR A 396 -18.13 -3.54 7.16
C THR A 396 -18.69 -3.69 8.58
N GLN A 397 -18.31 -4.75 9.30
CA GLN A 397 -18.80 -5.02 10.65
C GLN A 397 -17.93 -4.30 11.69
N GLU A 398 -18.48 -4.00 12.86
CA GLU A 398 -17.75 -3.39 13.98
C GLU A 398 -16.52 -4.20 14.41
N LYS A 399 -16.59 -5.53 14.30
CA LYS A 399 -15.44 -6.41 14.51
C LYS A 399 -14.33 -6.21 13.46
N ASP A 400 -14.68 -5.83 12.24
CA ASP A 400 -13.71 -5.60 11.17
C ASP A 400 -12.95 -4.29 11.43
N LEU A 401 -13.65 -3.24 11.91
CA LEU A 401 -13.01 -2.02 12.41
C LEU A 401 -12.09 -2.31 13.61
N ALA A 402 -12.54 -3.13 14.56
CA ALA A 402 -11.70 -3.54 15.69
C ALA A 402 -10.41 -4.24 15.24
N MET A 403 -10.47 -5.10 14.23
CA MET A 403 -9.27 -5.73 13.68
C MET A 403 -8.35 -4.73 12.98
N LEU A 404 -8.92 -3.73 12.30
CA LEU A 404 -8.15 -2.64 11.70
C LEU A 404 -7.46 -1.75 12.74
N LEU A 405 -8.12 -1.49 13.86
CA LEU A 405 -7.55 -0.79 15.01
C LEU A 405 -6.42 -1.62 15.67
N LYS A 406 -6.60 -2.94 15.85
CA LYS A 406 -5.53 -3.84 16.33
C LYS A 406 -4.34 -3.88 15.39
N PHE A 407 -4.58 -3.87 14.08
CA PHE A 407 -3.51 -3.79 13.08
C PHE A 407 -2.75 -2.47 13.18
N SER A 408 -3.48 -1.36 13.34
CA SER A 408 -2.87 -0.04 13.53
C SER A 408 -2.07 0.02 14.83
N ALA A 409 -2.58 -0.57 15.91
CA ALA A 409 -1.87 -0.67 17.19
C ALA A 409 -0.59 -1.50 17.06
N PHE A 410 -0.64 -2.65 16.39
CA PHE A 410 0.53 -3.47 16.08
C PHE A 410 1.57 -2.69 15.28
N TRP A 411 1.13 -1.92 14.27
CA TRP A 411 2.03 -1.08 13.48
C TRP A 411 2.74 -0.05 14.35
N VAL A 412 2.00 0.71 15.17
CA VAL A 412 2.56 1.73 16.07
C VAL A 412 3.55 1.09 17.05
N ASP A 413 3.19 -0.01 17.70
CA ASP A 413 4.06 -0.76 18.61
C ASP A 413 5.41 -1.13 17.94
N LYS A 414 5.36 -1.58 16.68
CA LYS A 414 6.57 -1.95 15.93
C LYS A 414 7.41 -0.75 15.53
N MET A 415 6.80 0.40 15.25
CA MET A 415 7.52 1.64 14.95
C MET A 415 8.16 2.23 16.22
N VAL A 416 7.46 2.21 17.36
CA VAL A 416 8.01 2.62 18.66
C VAL A 416 9.23 1.77 19.03
N GLN A 417 9.13 0.44 18.91
CA GLN A 417 10.27 -0.46 19.13
C GLN A 417 11.47 -0.14 18.22
N ARG A 418 11.22 0.33 17.00
CA ARG A 418 12.27 0.74 16.05
C ARG A 418 12.92 2.06 16.44
N GLU A 419 12.15 3.03 16.92
CA GLU A 419 12.69 4.31 17.39
C GLU A 419 13.57 4.12 18.63
N GLU A 420 13.18 3.21 19.53
CA GLU A 420 14.00 2.81 20.69
C GLU A 420 15.35 2.22 20.28
N TRP A 421 15.45 1.62 19.09
CA TRP A 421 16.71 1.11 18.55
C TRP A 421 17.60 2.18 17.91
N SER A 422 17.03 3.33 17.55
CA SER A 422 17.76 4.46 16.97
C SER A 422 18.33 5.40 18.04
N ARG A 423 17.94 5.21 19.31
CA ARG A 423 18.46 5.90 20.50
C ARG A 423 19.53 5.05 21.18
#